data_AF-A0AAW2MJK2-F1
#
_entry.id   AF-A0AAW2MJK2-F1
#
_cell.length_a   1.000
_cell.length_b   1.000
_cell.length_c   1.000
_cell.angle_alpha   90.00
_cell.angle_beta   90.00
_cell.angle_gamma   90.00
#
_symmetry.space_group_name_H-M   'P 1'
#
loop_
_entity.id
_entity.type
_entity.pdbx_description
1 polymer ?
#
loop_
_entity_poly.entity_id
_entity_poly.type
_entity_poly.pdbx_seq_one_letter_code
_entity_poly.pdbx_strand_id
1 'polypeptide(L)'
;MKRAGFTGLAYKKALWMAARATTTAEFDVMMKQICKLNIKLGEWMNDKPPSQWSRSHFNPYPKCNIFLNSLCESFNASILEAREKQIYSMLEWIREFLMTRVQQNRDRAASRWKGKICPRIKKILQKNGDKGSSDCIPIKANDIHYEISCFDGSRCTVDLQRHTCSCRRWDLSGIPCKHAMSAINSQRLDAEDFIVECYSVATYLRVYQPCIMPVNGPEKWNTLISTITATKHSQRSWETC
;
A
#
# COMPACT_ATOMS: atom_id res chain seq x y z
N MET A 1 -3.78 3.24 21.11
CA MET A 1 -3.03 2.22 21.87
C MET A 1 -2.24 2.79 23.05
N LYS A 2 -1.03 3.36 22.89
CA LYS A 2 -0.29 3.97 24.04
C LYS A 2 -1.09 5.06 24.76
N ARG A 3 -1.69 5.99 23.99
CA ARG A 3 -2.58 7.04 24.52
C ARG A 3 -3.84 6.50 25.22
N ALA A 4 -4.24 5.27 24.90
CA ALA A 4 -5.39 4.60 25.49
C ALA A 4 -5.00 3.69 26.68
N GLY A 5 -3.78 3.83 27.21
CA GLY A 5 -3.30 3.05 28.36
C GLY A 5 -2.83 1.63 28.06
N PHE A 6 -3.01 1.13 26.83
CA PHE A 6 -2.54 -0.21 26.46
C PHE A 6 -1.04 -0.19 26.12
N THR A 7 -0.22 -0.58 27.08
CA THR A 7 1.24 -0.70 26.95
C THR A 7 1.67 -2.17 27.14
N GLY A 8 2.64 -2.62 26.35
CA GLY A 8 3.13 -4.00 26.41
C GLY A 8 3.32 -4.66 25.04
N LEU A 9 4.30 -5.55 24.95
CA LEU A 9 4.63 -6.25 23.70
C LEU A 9 3.52 -7.20 23.27
N ALA A 10 2.84 -7.86 24.22
CA ALA A 10 1.74 -8.78 23.95
C ALA A 10 0.58 -8.08 23.24
N TYR A 11 0.11 -6.95 23.78
CA TYR A 11 -0.96 -6.16 23.16
C TYR A 11 -0.56 -5.67 21.76
N LYS A 12 0.68 -5.18 21.61
CA LYS A 12 1.19 -4.73 20.30
C LYS A 12 1.18 -5.86 19.28
N LYS A 13 1.65 -7.06 19.67
CA LYS A 13 1.64 -8.24 18.81
C LYS A 13 0.21 -8.62 18.42
N ALA A 14 -0.70 -8.67 19.38
CA ALA A 14 -2.09 -9.03 19.14
C ALA A 14 -2.78 -8.05 18.18
N LEU A 15 -2.59 -6.73 18.36
CA LEU A 15 -3.04 -5.71 17.42
C LEU A 15 -2.52 -5.99 16.00
N TRP A 16 -1.20 -6.20 15.85
CA TRP A 16 -0.62 -6.42 14.53
C TRP A 16 -1.10 -7.71 13.88
N MET A 17 -1.39 -8.76 14.65
CA MET A 17 -1.94 -10.00 14.12
C MET A 17 -3.36 -9.79 13.60
N ALA A 18 -4.24 -9.14 14.37
CA ALA A 18 -5.59 -8.79 13.89
C ALA A 18 -5.56 -7.82 12.70
N ALA A 19 -4.67 -6.83 12.72
CA ALA A 19 -4.54 -5.84 11.67
C ALA A 19 -4.02 -6.48 10.35
N ARG A 20 -3.11 -7.46 10.44
CA ARG A 20 -2.53 -8.16 9.29
C ARG A 20 -3.36 -9.32 8.78
N ALA A 21 -4.32 -9.82 9.56
CA ALA A 21 -5.24 -10.87 9.14
C ALA A 21 -5.86 -10.51 7.79
N THR A 22 -5.84 -11.45 6.86
CA THR A 22 -6.24 -11.19 5.47
C THR A 22 -7.64 -11.71 5.16
N THR A 23 -8.14 -12.63 5.96
CA THR A 23 -9.51 -13.14 5.89
C THR A 23 -10.30 -12.73 7.13
N THR A 24 -11.63 -12.66 7.00
CA THR A 24 -12.53 -12.36 8.12
C THR A 24 -12.47 -13.45 9.18
N ALA A 25 -12.37 -14.72 8.76
CA ALA A 25 -12.22 -15.85 9.68
C ALA A 25 -10.94 -15.74 10.55
N GLU A 26 -9.79 -15.42 9.94
CA GLU A 26 -8.56 -15.16 10.70
C GLU A 26 -8.73 -13.98 11.66
N PHE A 27 -9.37 -12.91 11.20
CA PHE A 27 -9.63 -11.71 11.99
C PHE A 27 -10.49 -12.03 13.22
N ASP A 28 -11.58 -12.76 13.06
CA ASP A 28 -12.50 -13.10 14.15
C ASP A 28 -11.83 -13.98 15.21
N VAL A 29 -10.99 -14.94 14.79
CA VAL A 29 -10.18 -15.74 15.71
C VAL A 29 -9.22 -14.84 16.49
N MET A 30 -8.54 -13.91 15.83
CA MET A 30 -7.63 -12.98 16.49
C MET A 30 -8.36 -12.04 17.45
N MET A 31 -9.54 -11.53 17.08
CA MET A 31 -10.36 -10.68 17.94
C MET A 31 -10.84 -11.43 19.18
N LYS A 32 -11.25 -12.70 19.04
CA LYS A 32 -11.56 -13.56 20.20
C LYS A 32 -10.36 -13.75 21.13
N GLN A 33 -9.16 -13.97 20.58
CA GLN A 33 -7.93 -14.06 21.38
C GLN A 33 -7.61 -12.75 22.11
N ILE A 34 -7.85 -11.60 21.46
CA ILE A 34 -7.65 -10.28 22.06
C ILE A 34 -8.62 -10.06 23.23
N CYS A 35 -9.90 -10.41 23.07
CA CYS A 35 -10.88 -10.31 24.16
C CYS A 35 -10.52 -11.24 25.34
N LYS A 36 -9.98 -12.44 25.08
CA LYS A 36 -9.46 -13.34 26.14
C LYS A 36 -8.28 -12.74 26.87
N LEU A 37 -7.40 -12.02 26.17
CA LEU A 37 -6.24 -11.37 26.76
C LEU A 37 -6.64 -10.14 27.59
N ASN A 38 -7.51 -9.29 27.05
CA ASN A 38 -8.06 -8.12 27.73
C ASN A 38 -9.32 -7.64 27.01
N ILE A 39 -10.48 -7.74 27.67
CA ILE A 39 -11.78 -7.35 27.11
C ILE A 39 -11.78 -5.88 26.68
N LYS A 40 -11.23 -4.97 27.51
CA LYS A 40 -11.18 -3.53 27.20
C LYS A 40 -10.35 -3.23 25.95
N LEU A 41 -9.33 -4.04 25.66
CA LEU A 41 -8.55 -3.91 24.43
C LEU A 41 -9.37 -4.31 23.20
N GLY A 42 -10.16 -5.38 23.33
CA GLY A 42 -11.08 -5.82 22.27
C GLY A 42 -12.15 -4.78 21.97
N GLU A 43 -12.77 -4.21 23.00
CA GLU A 43 -13.72 -3.10 22.88
C GLU A 43 -13.08 -1.89 22.19
N TRP A 44 -11.87 -1.49 22.62
CA TRP A 44 -11.14 -0.39 22.02
C TRP A 44 -10.80 -0.62 20.54
N MET A 45 -10.55 -1.86 20.13
CA MET A 45 -10.31 -2.20 18.71
C MET A 45 -11.60 -2.18 17.88
N ASN A 46 -12.74 -2.52 18.49
CA ASN A 46 -14.05 -2.50 17.84
C ASN A 46 -14.67 -1.09 17.77
N ASP A 47 -14.16 -0.13 18.54
CA ASP A 47 -14.57 1.29 18.47
C ASP A 47 -14.44 1.86 17.03
N LYS A 48 -13.46 1.38 16.27
CA LYS A 48 -13.28 1.75 14.85
C LYS A 48 -13.66 0.59 13.95
N PRO A 49 -14.38 0.84 12.84
CA PRO A 49 -14.76 -0.21 11.91
C PRO A 49 -13.51 -0.89 11.34
N PRO A 50 -13.46 -2.24 11.29
CA PRO A 50 -12.28 -2.98 10.81
C PRO A 50 -11.83 -2.60 9.40
N SER A 51 -12.74 -2.10 8.55
CA SER A 51 -12.44 -1.60 7.20
C SER A 51 -11.45 -0.43 7.17
N GLN A 52 -11.21 0.25 8.29
CA GLN A 52 -10.26 1.36 8.39
C GLN A 52 -8.85 0.92 8.81
N TRP A 53 -8.68 -0.28 9.38
CA TRP A 53 -7.41 -0.65 10.02
C TRP A 53 -6.99 -2.12 9.86
N SER A 54 -7.85 -3.02 9.38
CA SER A 54 -7.53 -4.43 9.17
C SER A 54 -7.63 -4.84 7.71
N ARG A 55 -6.61 -5.56 7.23
CA ARG A 55 -6.52 -6.04 5.84
C ARG A 55 -7.69 -6.95 5.44
N SER A 56 -8.25 -7.69 6.39
CA SER A 56 -9.38 -8.58 6.19
C SER A 56 -10.64 -7.87 5.68
N HIS A 57 -10.76 -6.57 5.94
CA HIS A 57 -11.92 -5.76 5.55
C HIS A 57 -11.59 -4.72 4.47
N PHE A 58 -10.35 -4.72 3.96
CA PHE A 58 -9.97 -3.80 2.89
C PHE A 58 -10.52 -4.29 1.54
N ASN A 59 -10.93 -3.31 0.72
CA ASN A 59 -11.30 -3.57 -0.66
C ASN A 59 -10.05 -3.99 -1.45
N PRO A 60 -10.09 -5.10 -2.21
CA PRO A 60 -8.95 -5.55 -3.03
C PRO A 60 -8.71 -4.70 -4.29
N TYR A 61 -9.58 -3.75 -4.63
CA TYR A 61 -9.45 -2.91 -5.83
C TYR A 61 -8.14 -2.09 -5.91
N PRO A 62 -7.68 -1.39 -4.86
CA PRO A 62 -6.51 -0.52 -4.97
C PRO A 62 -5.17 -1.25 -5.11
N LYS A 63 -5.14 -2.59 -4.97
CA LYS A 63 -3.95 -3.45 -5.04
C LYS A 63 -2.74 -2.86 -4.31
N CYS A 64 -2.76 -2.90 -2.98
CA CYS A 64 -1.74 -2.28 -2.14
C CYS A 64 -1.08 -3.28 -1.20
N ASN A 65 0.24 -3.44 -1.35
CA ASN A 65 1.05 -4.21 -0.42
C ASN A 65 1.50 -3.40 0.81
N ILE A 66 1.34 -2.08 0.80
CA ILE A 66 1.73 -1.21 1.92
C ILE A 66 0.63 -1.24 2.98
N PHE A 67 1.03 -1.47 4.23
CA PHE A 67 0.12 -1.54 5.37
C PHE A 67 0.48 -0.57 6.50
N LEU A 68 1.57 0.18 6.35
CA LEU A 68 2.09 1.09 7.36
C LEU A 68 1.86 2.54 6.96
N ASN A 69 1.73 3.41 7.94
CA ASN A 69 1.72 4.87 7.83
C ASN A 69 3.06 5.48 7.35
N SER A 70 4.03 4.65 6.94
CA SER A 70 5.36 5.03 6.46
C SER A 70 5.36 6.11 5.38
N LEU A 71 4.30 6.20 4.55
CA LEU A 71 4.17 7.24 3.54
C LEU A 71 3.98 8.62 4.18
N CYS A 72 3.07 8.74 5.15
CA CYS A 72 2.83 9.99 5.87
C CYS A 72 4.04 10.38 6.72
N GLU A 73 4.70 9.42 7.38
CA GLU A 73 5.90 9.67 8.16
C GLU A 73 7.05 10.17 7.27
N SER A 74 7.30 9.51 6.13
CA SER A 74 8.32 9.92 5.17
C SER A 74 8.02 11.29 4.58
N PHE A 75 6.76 11.58 4.26
CA PHE A 75 6.36 12.89 3.75
C PHE A 75 6.56 13.98 4.79
N ASN A 76 6.04 13.79 6.01
CA ASN A 76 6.17 14.75 7.10
C ASN A 76 7.63 15.05 7.45
N ALA A 77 8.48 14.03 7.45
CA ALA A 77 9.92 14.20 7.66
C ALA A 77 10.57 15.00 6.53
N SER A 78 10.12 14.80 5.28
CA SER A 78 10.72 15.48 4.12
C SER A 78 10.42 16.97 4.07
N ILE A 79 9.28 17.42 4.60
CA ILE A 79 8.87 18.84 4.55
C ILE A 79 9.07 19.58 5.87
N LEU A 80 9.74 18.97 6.84
CA LEU A 80 9.89 19.56 8.17
C LEU A 80 10.62 20.91 8.10
N GLU A 81 11.72 20.98 7.36
CA GLU A 81 12.49 22.22 7.17
C GLU A 81 11.70 23.29 6.40
N ALA A 82 10.84 22.88 5.46
CA ALA A 82 10.01 23.81 4.69
C ALA A 82 8.97 24.50 5.57
N ARG A 83 8.45 23.81 6.60
CA ARG A 83 7.38 24.32 7.49
C ARG A 83 7.83 25.45 8.40
N GLU A 84 9.14 25.60 8.62
CA GLU A 84 9.71 26.68 9.45
C GLU A 84 9.92 27.97 8.64
N LYS A 85 9.70 27.94 7.32
CA LYS A 85 9.92 29.08 6.42
C LYS A 85 8.63 29.89 6.25
N GLN A 86 8.78 31.15 5.81
CA GLN A 86 7.64 31.96 5.39
C GLN A 86 6.89 31.30 4.23
N ILE A 87 5.59 31.59 4.07
CA ILE A 87 4.70 30.94 3.08
C ILE A 87 5.32 30.88 1.69
N TYR A 88 5.87 32.01 1.23
CA TYR A 88 6.55 32.12 -0.06
C TYR A 88 7.70 31.11 -0.18
N SER A 89 8.67 31.17 0.74
CA SER A 89 9.85 30.31 0.74
C SER A 89 9.51 28.83 0.96
N MET A 90 8.45 28.53 1.71
CA MET A 90 7.95 27.17 1.89
C MET A 90 7.43 26.59 0.57
N LEU A 91 6.61 27.35 -0.16
CA LEU A 91 6.05 26.89 -1.44
C LEU A 91 7.15 26.69 -2.49
N GLU A 92 8.11 27.61 -2.55
CA GLU A 92 9.22 27.51 -3.49
C GLU A 92 10.12 26.30 -3.18
N TRP A 93 10.44 26.08 -1.91
CA TRP A 93 11.19 24.89 -1.49
C TRP A 93 10.44 23.60 -1.85
N ILE A 94 9.12 23.53 -1.60
CA ILE A 94 8.32 22.34 -1.94
C ILE A 94 8.31 22.10 -3.45
N ARG A 95 8.21 23.17 -4.25
CA ARG A 95 8.27 23.09 -5.72
C ARG A 95 9.60 22.51 -6.18
N GLU A 96 10.72 23.05 -5.70
CA GLU A 96 12.08 22.58 -6.04
C GLU A 96 12.32 21.13 -5.60
N PHE A 97 11.88 20.78 -4.39
CA PHE A 97 11.97 19.44 -3.83
C PHE A 97 11.22 18.43 -4.70
N LEU A 98 9.96 18.72 -5.05
CA LEU A 98 9.15 17.84 -5.87
C LEU A 98 9.71 17.73 -7.30
N MET A 99 10.11 18.85 -7.90
CA MET A 99 10.70 18.89 -9.24
C MET A 99 11.94 17.98 -9.30
N THR A 100 12.87 18.16 -8.36
CA THR A 100 14.10 17.36 -8.27
C THR A 100 13.79 15.89 -8.02
N ARG A 101 12.88 15.59 -7.08
CA ARG A 101 12.55 14.21 -6.69
C ARG A 101 11.85 13.43 -7.80
N VAL A 102 10.92 14.06 -8.52
CA VAL A 102 10.23 13.45 -9.67
C VAL A 102 11.24 13.11 -10.75
N GLN A 103 12.11 14.05 -11.11
CA GLN A 103 13.14 13.84 -12.13
C GLN A 103 14.14 12.74 -11.73
N GLN A 104 14.67 12.77 -10.50
CA GLN A 104 15.59 11.75 -9.99
C GLN A 104 14.98 10.34 -9.99
N ASN A 105 13.70 10.22 -9.64
CA ASN A 105 13.00 8.92 -9.66
C ASN A 105 12.83 8.40 -11.09
N ARG A 106 12.47 9.28 -12.04
CA ARG A 106 12.37 8.94 -13.45
C ARG A 106 13.71 8.48 -14.02
N ASP A 107 14.77 9.26 -13.82
CA ASP A 107 16.11 8.94 -14.33
C ASP A 107 16.65 7.65 -13.73
N ARG A 108 16.44 7.45 -12.43
CA ARG A 108 16.82 6.21 -11.75
C ARG A 108 16.11 4.99 -12.33
N ALA A 109 14.80 5.09 -12.58
CA ALA A 109 14.03 3.98 -13.14
C ALA A 109 14.48 3.71 -14.59
N ALA A 110 14.54 4.75 -15.43
CA ALA A 110 14.89 4.63 -16.85
C ALA A 110 16.30 4.08 -17.08
N SER A 111 17.28 4.49 -16.25
CA SER A 111 18.68 4.07 -16.41
C SER A 111 18.98 2.70 -15.78
N ARG A 112 18.32 2.33 -14.68
CA ARG A 112 18.72 1.16 -13.87
C ARG A 112 17.78 -0.03 -13.99
N TRP A 113 16.51 0.16 -14.36
CA TRP A 113 15.52 -0.92 -14.30
C TRP A 113 15.33 -1.53 -15.69
N LYS A 114 15.82 -2.77 -15.86
CA LYS A 114 15.79 -3.50 -17.15
C LYS A 114 14.67 -4.56 -17.27
N GLY A 115 13.87 -4.74 -16.22
CA GLY A 115 12.83 -5.79 -16.16
C GLY A 115 11.41 -5.26 -16.38
N LYS A 116 10.43 -6.18 -16.50
CA LYS A 116 9.00 -5.85 -16.63
C LYS A 116 8.46 -5.16 -15.37
N ILE A 117 8.87 -5.65 -14.20
CA ILE A 117 8.36 -5.22 -12.88
C ILE A 117 9.36 -4.41 -12.06
N CYS A 118 8.84 -3.58 -11.15
CA CYS A 118 9.66 -2.77 -10.25
C CYS A 118 10.56 -3.64 -9.34
N PRO A 119 11.84 -3.28 -9.09
CA PRO A 119 12.79 -4.13 -8.35
C PRO A 119 12.35 -4.53 -6.93
N ARG A 120 11.64 -3.65 -6.22
CA ARG A 120 11.11 -3.98 -4.88
C ARG A 120 10.07 -5.10 -4.95
N ILE A 121 9.24 -5.08 -5.99
CA ILE A 121 8.18 -6.08 -6.20
C ILE A 121 8.80 -7.40 -6.64
N LYS A 122 9.82 -7.36 -7.51
CA LYS A 122 10.62 -8.54 -7.87
C LYS A 122 11.20 -9.25 -6.65
N LYS A 123 11.77 -8.50 -5.69
CA LYS A 123 12.26 -9.06 -4.42
C LYS A 123 11.17 -9.70 -3.57
N ILE A 124 9.96 -9.13 -3.55
CA ILE A 124 8.81 -9.70 -2.82
C ILE A 124 8.37 -11.00 -3.51
N LEU A 125 8.28 -11.00 -4.84
CA LEU A 125 7.90 -12.17 -5.63
C LEU A 125 8.88 -13.33 -5.41
N GLN A 126 10.18 -13.07 -5.53
CA GLN A 126 11.24 -14.05 -5.25
C GLN A 126 11.14 -14.61 -3.83
N LYS A 127 10.93 -13.75 -2.83
CA LYS A 127 10.74 -14.20 -1.45
C LYS A 127 9.51 -15.11 -1.30
N ASN A 128 8.41 -14.80 -1.98
CA ASN A 128 7.20 -15.61 -1.94
C ASN A 128 7.37 -16.95 -2.67
N GLY A 129 8.20 -17.02 -3.71
CA GLY A 129 8.59 -18.26 -4.37
C GLY A 129 9.62 -19.06 -3.56
N ASP A 130 10.86 -18.59 -3.50
CA ASP A 130 12.01 -19.36 -3.00
C ASP A 130 11.86 -19.84 -1.55
N LYS A 131 11.25 -19.01 -0.69
CA LYS A 131 11.10 -19.29 0.75
C LYS A 131 9.66 -19.50 1.17
N GLY A 132 8.74 -18.92 0.40
CA GLY A 132 7.32 -18.94 0.74
C GLY A 132 6.65 -20.21 0.26
N SER A 133 6.90 -20.67 -0.96
CA SER A 133 6.15 -21.78 -1.55
C SER A 133 6.72 -23.16 -1.23
N SER A 134 7.86 -23.26 -0.54
CA SER A 134 8.50 -24.53 -0.22
C SER A 134 7.66 -25.42 0.71
N ASP A 135 6.77 -24.82 1.49
CA ASP A 135 5.84 -25.53 2.37
C ASP A 135 4.44 -25.76 1.74
N CYS A 136 4.28 -25.46 0.45
CA CYS A 136 3.01 -25.47 -0.27
C CYS A 136 3.02 -26.53 -1.38
N ILE A 137 2.18 -27.56 -1.25
CA ILE A 137 1.99 -28.61 -2.25
C ILE A 137 0.78 -28.28 -3.13
N PRO A 138 0.96 -28.10 -4.45
CA PRO A 138 -0.14 -27.80 -5.35
C PRO A 138 -0.85 -29.08 -5.81
N ILE A 139 -2.18 -29.09 -5.69
CA ILE A 139 -3.08 -30.13 -6.18
C ILE A 139 -3.90 -29.51 -7.31
N LYS A 140 -3.63 -29.95 -8.54
CA LYS A 140 -4.21 -29.38 -9.76
C LYS A 140 -5.61 -29.93 -10.01
N ALA A 141 -6.62 -29.07 -10.04
CA ALA A 141 -7.96 -29.43 -10.49
C ALA A 141 -8.12 -29.26 -12.01
N ASN A 142 -7.56 -28.17 -12.56
CA ASN A 142 -7.40 -27.92 -13.98
C ASN A 142 -6.26 -26.90 -14.19
N ASP A 143 -6.06 -26.40 -15.41
CA ASP A 143 -4.98 -25.44 -15.73
C ASP A 143 -5.12 -24.08 -15.01
N ILE A 144 -6.27 -23.78 -14.44
CA ILE A 144 -6.60 -22.50 -13.81
C ILE A 144 -6.75 -22.64 -12.29
N HIS A 145 -7.31 -23.76 -11.82
CA HIS A 145 -7.77 -23.93 -10.44
C HIS A 145 -6.92 -24.95 -9.67
N TYR A 146 -6.52 -24.55 -8.46
CA TYR A 146 -5.65 -25.34 -7.59
C TYR A 146 -6.15 -25.35 -6.15
N GLU A 147 -6.04 -26.50 -5.51
CA GLU A 147 -6.00 -26.61 -4.04
C GLU A 147 -4.53 -26.67 -3.63
N ILE A 148 -4.12 -25.83 -2.67
CA ILE A 148 -2.78 -25.78 -2.14
C ILE A 148 -2.82 -26.31 -0.71
N SER A 149 -2.14 -27.43 -0.46
CA SER A 149 -1.98 -28.01 0.87
C SER A 149 -0.67 -27.53 1.48
N CYS A 150 -0.74 -26.94 2.68
CA CYS A 150 0.42 -26.45 3.40
C CYS A 150 0.86 -27.43 4.50
N PHE A 151 2.14 -27.39 4.90
CA PHE A 151 2.66 -28.25 5.99
C PHE A 151 2.06 -27.96 7.37
N ASP A 152 1.54 -26.75 7.58
CA ASP A 152 0.80 -26.39 8.79
C ASP A 152 -0.64 -26.95 8.82
N GLY A 153 -1.01 -27.77 7.83
CA GLY A 153 -2.33 -28.36 7.68
C GLY A 153 -3.37 -27.43 7.05
N SER A 154 -3.01 -26.15 6.79
CA SER A 154 -3.91 -25.23 6.11
C SER A 154 -4.08 -25.58 4.64
N ARG A 155 -5.25 -25.23 4.11
CA ARG A 155 -5.57 -25.40 2.68
C ARG A 155 -6.05 -24.09 2.10
N CYS A 156 -5.59 -23.78 0.89
CA CYS A 156 -6.00 -22.59 0.16
C CYS A 156 -6.39 -22.92 -1.27
N THR A 157 -7.39 -22.24 -1.80
CA THR A 157 -7.71 -22.32 -3.23
C THR A 157 -7.01 -21.18 -3.97
N VAL A 158 -6.59 -21.46 -5.20
CA VAL A 158 -5.97 -20.49 -6.11
C VAL A 158 -6.69 -20.55 -7.45
N ASP A 159 -6.98 -19.38 -8.00
CA ASP A 159 -7.48 -19.19 -9.36
C ASP A 159 -6.48 -18.32 -10.13
N LEU A 160 -5.78 -18.95 -11.07
CA LEU A 160 -4.74 -18.32 -11.87
C LEU A 160 -5.29 -17.40 -12.96
N GLN A 161 -6.55 -17.52 -13.35
CA GLN A 161 -7.14 -16.64 -14.37
C GLN A 161 -7.63 -15.34 -13.74
N ARG A 162 -8.22 -15.42 -12.54
CA ARG A 162 -8.74 -14.26 -11.82
C ARG A 162 -7.68 -13.56 -10.96
N HIS A 163 -6.49 -14.14 -10.85
CA HIS A 163 -5.40 -13.67 -9.99
C HIS A 163 -5.82 -13.58 -8.51
N THR A 164 -6.49 -14.64 -8.01
CA THR A 164 -7.02 -14.67 -6.64
C THR A 164 -6.52 -15.88 -5.84
N CYS A 165 -6.55 -15.74 -4.53
CA CYS A 165 -6.28 -16.84 -3.61
C CYS A 165 -7.17 -16.71 -2.38
N SER A 166 -7.67 -17.83 -1.83
CA SER A 166 -8.51 -17.78 -0.63
C SER A 166 -7.81 -17.17 0.61
N CYS A 167 -6.47 -17.11 0.62
CA CYS A 167 -5.72 -16.38 1.65
C CYS A 167 -5.79 -14.85 1.48
N ARG A 168 -6.42 -14.34 0.42
CA ARG A 168 -6.64 -12.93 0.06
C ARG A 168 -5.40 -12.05 -0.11
N ARG A 169 -4.19 -12.59 0.09
CA ARG A 169 -2.94 -11.82 -0.07
C ARG A 169 -2.75 -11.36 -1.51
N TRP A 170 -3.03 -12.23 -2.48
CA TRP A 170 -2.92 -11.87 -3.89
C TRP A 170 -4.00 -10.86 -4.28
N ASP A 171 -5.23 -11.07 -3.84
CA ASP A 171 -6.36 -10.18 -4.05
C ASP A 171 -6.07 -8.76 -3.56
N LEU A 172 -5.53 -8.62 -2.35
CA LEU A 172 -5.27 -7.33 -1.72
C LEU A 172 -4.03 -6.63 -2.27
N SER A 173 -2.98 -7.39 -2.59
CA SER A 173 -1.69 -6.81 -2.97
C SER A 173 -1.49 -6.70 -4.48
N GLY A 174 -2.13 -7.56 -5.28
CA GLY A 174 -1.84 -7.74 -6.71
C GLY A 174 -0.53 -8.48 -6.99
N ILE A 175 0.09 -9.07 -5.96
CA ILE A 175 1.35 -9.82 -6.06
C ILE A 175 1.05 -11.28 -5.67
N PRO A 176 1.46 -12.27 -6.49
CA PRO A 176 1.29 -13.68 -6.15
C PRO A 176 1.80 -14.01 -4.73
N CYS A 177 0.92 -14.59 -3.92
CA CYS A 177 1.27 -15.06 -2.58
C CYS A 177 2.00 -16.43 -2.65
N LYS A 178 2.45 -16.97 -1.51
CA LYS A 178 3.15 -18.27 -1.50
C LYS A 178 2.34 -19.42 -2.15
N HIS A 179 1.02 -19.42 -1.98
CA HIS A 179 0.13 -20.43 -2.56
C HIS A 179 0.03 -20.28 -4.08
N ALA A 180 -0.15 -19.05 -4.55
CA ALA A 180 -0.17 -18.73 -5.97
C ALA A 180 1.17 -19.06 -6.64
N MET A 181 2.29 -18.74 -5.98
CA MET A 181 3.63 -19.09 -6.47
C MET A 181 3.79 -20.61 -6.63
N SER A 182 3.28 -21.41 -5.68
CA SER A 182 3.30 -22.88 -5.80
C SER A 182 2.54 -23.36 -7.05
N ALA A 183 1.32 -22.84 -7.29
CA ALA A 183 0.54 -23.17 -8.47
C ALA A 183 1.24 -22.75 -9.78
N ILE A 184 1.73 -21.51 -9.87
CA ILE A 184 2.44 -20.97 -11.05
C ILE A 184 3.69 -21.80 -11.37
N ASN A 185 4.50 -22.09 -10.34
CA ASN A 185 5.74 -22.86 -10.49
C ASN A 185 5.47 -24.30 -10.94
N SER A 186 4.36 -24.90 -10.50
CA SER A 186 3.98 -26.27 -10.93
C SER A 186 3.75 -26.37 -12.44
N GLN A 187 3.35 -25.27 -13.09
CA GLN A 187 3.14 -25.18 -14.53
C GLN A 187 4.33 -24.57 -15.28
N ARG A 188 5.42 -24.22 -14.57
CA ARG A 188 6.60 -23.55 -15.14
C ARG A 188 6.26 -22.23 -15.87
N LEU A 189 5.24 -21.52 -15.38
CA LEU A 189 4.86 -20.21 -15.93
C LEU A 189 5.74 -19.10 -15.35
N ASP A 190 5.87 -17.99 -16.07
CA ASP A 190 6.57 -16.80 -15.57
C ASP A 190 5.70 -16.05 -14.55
N ALA A 191 6.11 -16.08 -13.28
CA ALA A 191 5.39 -15.42 -12.20
C ALA A 191 5.29 -13.89 -12.36
N GLU A 192 6.18 -13.26 -13.16
CA GLU A 192 6.08 -11.82 -13.44
C GLU A 192 4.82 -11.47 -14.24
N ASP A 193 4.28 -12.40 -15.03
CA ASP A 193 3.07 -12.20 -15.85
C ASP A 193 1.78 -12.20 -15.00
N PHE A 194 1.87 -12.64 -13.75
CA PHE A 194 0.77 -12.71 -12.78
C PHE A 194 0.73 -11.53 -11.80
N ILE A 195 1.61 -10.54 -11.99
CA ILE A 195 1.63 -9.31 -11.21
C ILE A 195 0.71 -8.27 -11.84
N VAL A 196 -0.03 -7.55 -11.01
CA VAL A 196 -0.86 -6.44 -11.49
C VAL A 196 0.00 -5.33 -12.13
N GLU A 197 -0.52 -4.77 -13.23
CA GLU A 197 0.15 -3.76 -14.05
C GLU A 197 0.62 -2.51 -13.29
N CYS A 198 -0.01 -2.15 -12.16
CA CYS A 198 0.39 -0.98 -11.38
C CYS A 198 1.82 -1.06 -10.80
N TYR A 199 2.42 -2.25 -10.78
CA TYR A 199 3.81 -2.47 -10.36
C TYR A 199 4.80 -2.60 -11.53
N SER A 200 4.36 -2.45 -12.77
CA SER A 200 5.26 -2.50 -13.93
C SER A 200 6.20 -1.29 -13.93
N VAL A 201 7.39 -1.49 -14.51
CA VAL A 201 8.34 -0.39 -14.74
C VAL A 201 7.74 0.65 -15.69
N ALA A 202 6.97 0.19 -16.69
CA ALA A 202 6.26 1.07 -17.62
C ALA A 202 5.25 1.99 -16.90
N THR A 203 4.43 1.44 -16.00
CA THR A 203 3.49 2.25 -15.22
C THR A 203 4.22 3.20 -14.28
N TYR A 204 5.31 2.78 -13.65
CA TYR A 204 6.13 3.67 -12.83
C TYR A 204 6.65 4.87 -13.63
N LEU A 205 7.26 4.62 -14.80
CA LEU A 205 7.78 5.68 -15.67
C LEU A 205 6.67 6.62 -16.15
N ARG A 206 5.49 6.09 -16.47
CA ARG A 206 4.30 6.87 -16.86
C ARG A 206 3.82 7.78 -15.73
N VAL A 207 3.81 7.30 -14.48
CA VAL A 207 3.43 8.12 -13.31
C VAL A 207 4.41 9.28 -13.11
N TYR A 208 5.70 9.08 -13.36
CA TYR A 208 6.74 10.12 -13.24
C TYR A 208 7.03 10.85 -14.56
N GLN A 209 6.22 10.66 -15.60
CA GLN A 209 6.41 11.32 -16.89
C GLN A 209 6.12 12.83 -16.86
N PRO A 210 5.07 13.32 -16.16
CA PRO A 210 4.85 14.76 -16.00
C PRO A 210 6.01 15.45 -15.27
N CYS A 211 6.42 16.62 -15.75
CA CYS A 211 7.44 17.44 -15.13
C CYS A 211 6.84 18.70 -14.48
N ILE A 212 7.45 19.12 -13.38
CA ILE A 212 7.21 20.44 -12.80
C ILE A 212 8.12 21.41 -13.55
N MET A 213 7.54 22.40 -14.22
CA MET A 213 8.31 23.36 -15.01
C MET A 213 9.08 24.33 -14.11
N PRO A 214 10.27 24.78 -14.54
CA PRO A 214 11.00 25.82 -13.84
C PRO A 214 10.21 27.13 -13.87
N VAL A 215 10.37 27.91 -12.81
CA VAL A 215 9.82 29.26 -12.69
C VAL A 215 11.00 30.22 -12.60
N ASN A 216 10.87 31.43 -13.14
CA ASN A 216 11.89 32.46 -12.96
C ASN A 216 12.01 32.84 -11.47
N GLY A 217 13.05 33.58 -11.10
CA GLY A 217 13.09 34.24 -9.80
C GLY A 217 12.14 35.46 -9.74
N PRO A 218 11.76 35.92 -8.53
CA PRO A 218 10.86 37.05 -8.32
C PRO A 218 11.22 38.32 -9.10
N GLU A 219 12.52 38.53 -9.35
CA GLU A 219 13.05 39.68 -10.08
C GLU A 219 12.60 39.74 -11.54
N LYS A 220 12.11 38.62 -12.10
CA LYS A 220 11.59 38.53 -13.48
C LYS A 220 10.08 38.26 -13.53
N TRP A 221 9.39 38.28 -12.39
CA TRP A 221 7.95 38.04 -12.36
C TRP A 221 7.21 39.29 -12.81
N ASN A 222 6.21 39.10 -13.68
CA ASN A 222 5.31 40.18 -14.03
C ASN A 222 4.55 40.60 -12.76
N THR A 223 4.65 41.87 -12.39
CA THR A 223 3.81 42.43 -11.33
C THR A 223 2.36 42.34 -11.79
N LEU A 224 1.57 41.49 -11.16
CA LEU A 224 0.12 41.46 -11.41
C LEU A 224 -0.48 42.76 -10.86
N ILE A 225 -0.67 43.77 -11.71
CA ILE A 225 -1.47 44.97 -11.42
C ILE A 225 -2.96 44.63 -11.58
N SER A 226 -3.40 43.58 -10.89
CA SER A 226 -4.83 43.37 -10.67
C SER A 226 -5.00 43.30 -9.16
N THR A 227 -5.59 44.37 -8.61
CA THR A 227 -6.15 44.38 -7.27
C THR A 227 -6.90 43.07 -7.09
N ILE A 228 -6.38 42.18 -6.24
CA ILE A 228 -7.16 41.05 -5.74
C ILE A 228 -8.21 41.71 -4.84
N THR A 229 -9.32 42.15 -5.45
CA THR A 229 -10.51 42.47 -4.68
C THR A 229 -10.92 41.17 -4.04
N ALA A 230 -10.70 41.08 -2.73
CA ALA A 230 -11.29 40.02 -1.94
C ALA A 230 -12.81 40.13 -2.12
N THR A 231 -13.37 39.35 -3.05
CA THR A 231 -14.80 39.08 -3.06
C THR A 231 -15.07 38.45 -1.71
N LYS A 232 -15.72 39.21 -0.82
CA LYS A 232 -16.29 38.69 0.43
C LYS A 232 -16.97 37.38 0.04
N HIS A 233 -16.53 36.27 0.65
CA HIS A 233 -17.29 35.05 0.62
C HIS A 233 -18.73 35.41 0.98
N SER A 234 -19.63 35.35 0.01
CA SER A 234 -21.05 35.36 0.31
C SER A 234 -21.26 34.20 1.26
N GLN A 235 -21.72 34.48 2.48
CA GLN A 235 -22.24 33.47 3.38
C GLN A 235 -23.29 32.70 2.57
N ARG A 236 -22.96 31.48 2.12
CA ARG A 236 -23.98 30.55 1.66
C ARG A 236 -24.73 30.14 2.91
N SER A 237 -25.96 30.64 3.05
CA SER A 237 -26.94 30.08 3.97
C SER A 237 -27.15 28.62 3.59
N TRP A 238 -26.95 27.72 4.54
CA TRP A 238 -27.31 26.32 4.40
C TRP A 238 -28.79 26.15 4.73
N GLU A 239 -29.66 26.70 3.90
CA GLU A 239 -31.09 26.42 3.96
C GLU A 239 -31.49 25.44 2.85
N THR A 240 -31.74 24.20 3.28
CA THR A 240 -32.67 23.19 2.73
C THR A 240 -32.53 22.71 1.28
N CYS A 241 -31.96 21.52 1.11
CA CYS A 241 -32.61 20.32 0.55
C CYS A 241 -31.77 19.07 0.87
#